data_AF-A0A1F9BF43-F1
#
_entry.id   AF-A0A1F9BF43-F1
#
_cell.length_a   1.000
_cell.length_b   1.000
_cell.length_c   1.000
_cell.angle_alpha   90.00
_cell.angle_beta   90.00
_cell.angle_gamma   90.00
#
_symmetry.space_group_name_H-M   'P 1'
#
loop_
_entity.id
_entity.type
_entity.pdbx_description
1 polymer ?
#
loop_
_entity_poly.entity_id
_entity_poly.type
_entity_poly.pdbx_seq_one_letter_code
_entity_poly.pdbx_strand_id
1 'polypeptide(L)'
;MRKEKTLIGILSGLVDLLVEESARNPEFATSIDRLLSDLPERKTVSKRRAPKPPSPKFLPDIHAEWNARGEMEFRLWIREQPITVLRALIRTQDFDSTRRTTKWKEAEKLADFITDSLRARLLKGSAFIRRETSE
;
A
#
# COMPACT_ATOMS: atom_id res chain seq x y z
N MET A 1 -30.09 -9.50 24.05
CA MET A 1 -30.96 -10.50 23.40
C MET A 1 -32.37 -10.01 23.03
N ARG A 2 -33.26 -9.55 23.94
CA ARG A 2 -34.60 -9.08 23.51
C ARG A 2 -34.55 -7.80 22.64
N LYS A 3 -33.74 -6.82 23.04
CA LYS A 3 -33.58 -5.55 22.30
C LYS A 3 -32.94 -5.73 20.91
N GLU A 4 -32.04 -6.70 20.76
CA GLU A 4 -31.43 -7.03 19.46
C GLU A 4 -32.46 -7.62 18.49
N LYS A 5 -33.34 -8.52 18.97
CA LYS A 5 -34.40 -9.09 18.13
C LYS A 5 -35.38 -8.02 17.63
N THR A 6 -35.69 -7.03 18.47
CA THR A 6 -36.52 -5.88 18.07
C THR A 6 -35.82 -5.00 17.03
N LEU A 7 -34.53 -4.73 17.21
CA LEU A 7 -33.74 -3.95 16.25
C LEU A 7 -33.65 -4.65 14.89
N ILE A 8 -33.42 -5.97 14.89
CA ILE A 8 -33.40 -6.78 13.67
C ILE A 8 -34.76 -6.72 12.96
N GLY A 9 -35.87 -6.83 13.70
CA GLY A 9 -37.21 -6.72 13.11
C GLY A 9 -37.49 -5.36 12.46
N ILE A 10 -37.05 -4.26 13.09
CA ILE A 10 -37.20 -2.91 12.54
C ILE A 10 -36.34 -2.74 11.28
N LEU A 11 -35.10 -3.23 11.30
CA LEU A 11 -34.21 -3.20 10.14
C LEU A 11 -34.76 -4.03 8.97
N SER A 12 -35.31 -5.21 9.24
CA SER A 12 -35.97 -6.03 8.22
C SER A 12 -37.15 -5.28 7.59
N GLY A 13 -38.04 -4.68 8.40
CA GLY A 13 -39.17 -3.91 7.88
C GLY A 13 -38.75 -2.68 7.06
N LEU A 14 -37.65 -2.03 7.42
CA LEU A 14 -37.09 -0.92 6.64
C LEU A 14 -36.58 -1.39 5.27
N VAL A 15 -35.92 -2.55 5.23
CA VAL A 15 -35.45 -3.16 3.98
C VAL A 15 -36.62 -3.55 3.09
N ASP A 16 -37.68 -4.13 3.65
CA ASP A 16 -38.87 -4.51 2.88
C ASP A 16 -39.55 -3.28 2.23
N LEU A 17 -39.63 -2.16 2.95
CA LEU A 17 -40.12 -0.89 2.39
C LEU A 17 -39.24 -0.36 1.25
N LEU A 18 -37.92 -0.49 1.36
CA LEU A 18 -37.00 -0.10 0.29
C LEU A 18 -37.15 -0.99 -0.96
N VAL A 19 -37.40 -2.29 -0.76
CA VAL A 19 -37.68 -3.25 -1.85
C VAL A 19 -38.99 -2.90 -2.55
N GLU A 20 -40.03 -2.57 -1.78
CA GLU A 20 -41.32 -2.19 -2.35
C GLU A 20 -41.24 -0.87 -3.15
N GLU A 21 -40.52 0.13 -2.62
CA GLU A 21 -40.37 1.42 -3.28
C GLU A 21 -39.46 1.36 -4.51
N SER A 22 -38.42 0.52 -4.49
CA SER A 22 -37.57 0.27 -5.67
C SER A 22 -38.28 -0.51 -6.76
N ALA A 23 -39.23 -1.40 -6.42
CA ALA A 23 -40.08 -2.08 -7.39
C ALA A 23 -41.08 -1.13 -8.08
N ARG A 24 -41.53 -0.08 -7.37
CA ARG A 24 -42.46 0.93 -7.92
C ARG A 24 -41.75 2.04 -8.69
N ASN A 25 -40.54 2.42 -8.27
CA ASN A 25 -39.79 3.51 -8.88
C ASN A 25 -38.39 3.06 -9.37
N PRO A 26 -38.21 2.86 -10.69
CA PRO A 26 -36.92 2.41 -11.24
C PRO A 26 -35.81 3.46 -11.13
N GLU A 27 -36.14 4.76 -11.04
CA GLU A 27 -35.14 5.81 -10.80
C GLU A 27 -34.60 5.72 -9.36
N PHE A 28 -35.48 5.42 -8.40
CA PHE A 28 -35.11 5.20 -7.01
C PHE A 28 -34.23 3.95 -6.85
N ALA A 29 -34.57 2.85 -7.55
CA ALA A 29 -33.74 1.65 -7.61
C ALA A 29 -32.33 1.97 -8.14
N THR A 30 -32.23 2.74 -9.23
CA THR A 30 -30.94 3.15 -9.80
C THR A 30 -30.13 4.04 -8.85
N SER A 31 -30.80 4.91 -8.07
CA SER A 31 -30.14 5.74 -7.06
C SER A 31 -29.62 4.92 -5.87
N ILE A 32 -30.39 3.92 -5.42
CA ILE A 32 -29.94 2.97 -4.39
C ILE A 32 -28.76 2.15 -4.91
N ASP A 33 -28.85 1.62 -6.13
CA ASP A 33 -27.77 0.85 -6.73
C ASP A 33 -26.49 1.66 -6.85
N ARG A 34 -26.56 2.95 -7.24
CA ARG A 34 -25.38 3.84 -7.25
C ARG A 34 -24.79 4.02 -5.85
N LEU A 35 -25.62 4.28 -4.84
CA LEU A 35 -25.17 4.46 -3.45
C LEU A 35 -24.56 3.18 -2.86
N LEU A 36 -25.09 2.01 -3.23
CA LEU A 36 -24.60 0.71 -2.79
C LEU A 36 -23.40 0.21 -3.60
N SER A 37 -23.28 0.61 -4.87
CA SER A 37 -22.15 0.27 -5.76
C SER A 37 -20.89 1.07 -5.44
N ASP A 38 -21.02 2.26 -4.86
CA ASP A 38 -19.89 3.04 -4.34
C ASP A 38 -19.39 2.53 -2.97
N LEU A 39 -20.05 1.53 -2.37
CA LEU A 39 -19.37 0.77 -1.31
C LEU A 39 -18.24 -0.03 -1.96
N PRO A 40 -16.99 0.12 -1.50
CA PRO A 40 -15.87 -0.64 -2.04
C PRO A 40 -16.23 -2.11 -1.97
N GLU A 41 -16.41 -2.74 -3.13
CA GLU A 41 -16.73 -4.16 -3.26
C GLU A 41 -15.92 -4.92 -2.21
N ARG A 42 -16.63 -5.49 -1.22
CA ARG A 42 -16.02 -6.37 -0.25
C ARG A 42 -15.71 -7.66 -1.00
N LYS A 43 -14.56 -7.65 -1.68
CA LYS A 43 -14.00 -8.77 -2.43
C LYS A 43 -14.20 -10.01 -1.60
N THR A 44 -15.04 -10.89 -2.11
CA THR A 44 -15.24 -12.23 -1.56
C THR A 44 -13.86 -12.84 -1.39
N VAL A 45 -13.58 -13.24 -0.15
CA VAL A 45 -12.27 -13.72 0.28
C VAL A 45 -12.04 -15.08 -0.38
N SER A 46 -11.62 -15.06 -1.64
CA SER A 46 -10.99 -16.19 -2.30
C SER A 46 -9.73 -16.52 -1.53
N LYS A 47 -9.65 -17.78 -1.09
CA LYS A 47 -8.60 -18.41 -0.29
C LYS A 47 -7.22 -17.74 -0.45
N ARG A 48 -6.73 -17.17 0.67
CA ARG A 48 -5.33 -16.84 0.99
C ARG A 48 -4.37 -16.89 -0.22
N ARG A 49 -4.37 -15.85 -1.03
CA ARG A 49 -3.13 -15.44 -1.71
C ARG A 49 -2.51 -14.35 -0.85
N ALA A 50 -1.26 -14.54 -0.50
CA ALA A 50 -0.45 -13.55 0.20
C ALA A 50 -0.68 -12.16 -0.44
N PRO A 51 -0.72 -11.08 0.36
CA PRO A 51 -0.96 -9.74 -0.17
C PRO A 51 0.01 -9.49 -1.32
N LYS A 52 -0.56 -9.33 -2.52
CA LYS A 52 0.20 -8.98 -3.72
C LYS A 52 0.95 -7.70 -3.35
N PRO A 53 2.29 -7.65 -3.49
CA PRO A 53 3.02 -6.43 -3.21
C PRO A 53 2.40 -5.29 -4.04
N PRO A 54 2.33 -4.07 -3.50
CA PRO A 54 1.80 -2.93 -4.24
C PRO A 54 2.45 -2.90 -5.61
N SER A 55 1.61 -2.76 -6.65
CA SER A 55 2.09 -2.72 -8.03
C SER A 55 3.19 -1.67 -8.16
N PRO A 56 4.30 -1.97 -8.84
CA PRO A 56 5.48 -1.09 -8.90
C PRO A 56 5.19 0.32 -9.46
N LYS A 57 4.03 0.54 -10.07
CA LYS A 57 3.56 1.85 -10.57
C LYS A 57 3.33 2.91 -9.48
N PHE A 58 3.22 2.54 -8.20
CA PHE A 58 2.98 3.49 -7.09
C PHE A 58 4.19 3.67 -6.16
N LEU A 59 5.35 3.09 -6.49
CA LEU A 59 6.54 3.25 -5.66
C LEU A 59 7.34 4.47 -6.14
N PRO A 60 7.72 5.37 -5.24
CA PRO A 60 8.61 6.48 -5.58
C PRO A 60 9.97 5.95 -6.05
N ASP A 61 10.54 6.62 -7.05
CA ASP A 61 11.89 6.30 -7.53
C ASP A 61 12.93 6.81 -6.53
N ILE A 62 13.46 5.90 -5.73
CA ILE A 62 14.43 6.21 -4.68
C ILE A 62 15.74 6.82 -5.20
N HIS A 63 16.12 6.56 -6.45
CA HIS A 63 17.35 7.11 -7.03
C HIS A 63 17.14 8.58 -7.42
N ALA A 64 15.99 8.89 -8.02
CA ALA A 64 15.60 10.26 -8.33
C ALA A 64 15.47 11.10 -7.04
N GLU A 65 14.79 10.58 -6.02
CA GLU A 65 14.60 11.25 -4.74
C GLU A 65 15.93 11.46 -3.99
N TRP A 66 16.84 10.49 -4.02
CA TRP A 66 18.18 10.63 -3.43
C TRP A 66 18.97 11.76 -4.09
N ASN A 67 18.98 11.80 -5.42
CA ASN A 67 19.70 12.84 -6.17
C ASN A 67 19.06 14.22 -6.00
N ALA A 68 17.74 14.30 -5.86
CA ALA A 68 17.03 15.56 -5.69
C ALA A 68 17.20 16.18 -4.30
N ARG A 69 17.20 15.37 -3.24
CA ARG A 69 17.15 15.84 -1.85
C ARG A 69 18.50 15.81 -1.13
N GLY A 70 19.42 14.95 -1.57
CA GLY A 70 20.65 14.65 -0.84
C GLY A 70 20.43 13.72 0.36
N GLU A 71 21.52 13.22 0.93
CA GLU A 71 21.53 12.09 1.88
C GLU A 71 20.71 12.34 3.16
N MET A 72 20.84 13.53 3.78
CA MET A 72 20.15 13.82 5.06
C MET A 72 18.64 13.94 4.89
N GLU A 73 18.20 14.72 3.89
CA GLU A 73 16.78 14.92 3.59
C GLU A 73 16.11 13.65 3.08
N PHE A 74 16.84 12.82 2.31
CA PHE A 74 16.36 11.50 1.93
C PHE A 74 16.09 10.62 3.15
N ARG A 75 16.97 10.66 4.16
CA ARG A 75 16.83 9.84 5.37
C ARG A 75 15.60 10.27 6.20
N LEU A 76 15.27 11.56 6.23
CA LEU A 76 14.04 12.04 6.87
C LEU A 76 12.81 11.58 6.08
N TRP A 77 12.82 11.80 4.77
CA TRP A 77 11.71 11.44 3.88
C TRP A 77 11.40 9.94 3.88
N ILE A 78 12.42 9.08 3.85
CA ILE A 78 12.22 7.62 3.83
C ILE A 78 11.67 7.11 5.17
N ARG A 79 11.96 7.78 6.29
CA ARG A 79 11.40 7.42 7.61
C ARG A 79 9.90 7.71 7.73
N GLU A 80 9.39 8.68 6.98
CA GLU A 80 7.96 9.02 6.93
C GLU A 80 7.15 8.02 6.09
N GLN A 81 7.82 7.14 5.31
CA GLN A 81 7.14 6.18 4.45
C GLN A 81 6.52 5.03 5.26
N PRO A 82 5.34 4.51 4.86
CA PRO A 82 4.73 3.38 5.53
C PRO A 82 5.54 2.10 5.33
N ILE A 83 5.51 1.20 6.33
CA ILE A 83 6.24 -0.08 6.34
C ILE A 83 5.98 -0.92 5.08
N THR A 84 4.77 -0.85 4.53
CA THR A 84 4.39 -1.54 3.28
C THR A 84 5.17 -1.03 2.07
N VAL A 85 5.37 0.28 1.97
CA VAL A 85 6.18 0.93 0.92
C VAL A 85 7.66 0.61 1.14
N LEU A 86 8.18 0.71 2.36
CA LEU A 86 9.58 0.37 2.67
C LEU A 86 9.92 -1.07 2.27
N ARG A 87 9.07 -2.03 2.61
CA ARG A 87 9.25 -3.44 2.21
C ARG A 87 9.12 -3.65 0.71
N ALA A 88 8.25 -2.91 0.05
CA ALA A 88 8.12 -2.96 -1.39
C ALA A 88 9.37 -2.41 -2.09
N LEU A 89 9.92 -1.29 -1.61
CA LEU A 89 11.17 -0.71 -2.10
C LEU A 89 12.35 -1.69 -1.95
N ILE A 90 12.51 -2.30 -0.77
CA ILE A 90 13.56 -3.31 -0.54
C ILE A 90 13.46 -4.47 -1.54
N ARG A 91 12.25 -4.92 -1.86
CA ARG A 91 12.02 -6.00 -2.83
C ARG A 91 12.26 -5.56 -4.27
N THR A 92 11.79 -4.38 -4.66
CA THR A 92 11.95 -3.86 -6.03
C THR A 92 13.42 -3.59 -6.37
N GLN A 93 14.20 -3.13 -5.40
CA GLN A 93 15.61 -2.77 -5.56
C GLN A 93 16.57 -3.91 -5.21
N ASP A 94 16.02 -5.06 -4.81
CA ASP A 94 16.73 -6.25 -4.38
C ASP A 94 17.85 -5.97 -3.34
N PHE A 95 17.55 -5.12 -2.35
CA PHE A 95 18.52 -4.79 -1.28
C PHE A 95 18.69 -5.93 -0.27
N ASP A 96 17.73 -6.84 -0.17
CA ASP A 96 17.73 -7.93 0.81
C ASP A 96 17.46 -9.29 0.17
N SER A 97 18.49 -9.83 -0.48
CA SER A 97 18.50 -11.18 -1.05
C SER A 97 18.27 -12.26 0.01
N THR A 98 18.70 -12.01 1.25
CA THR A 98 18.54 -12.93 2.40
C THR A 98 17.17 -12.88 3.06
N ARG A 99 16.29 -11.96 2.64
CA ARG A 99 14.94 -11.74 3.19
C ARG A 99 14.89 -11.49 4.70
N ARG A 100 15.99 -11.02 5.31
CA ARG A 100 16.11 -10.76 6.77
C ARG A 100 15.14 -9.69 7.26
N THR A 101 14.85 -8.71 6.41
CA THR A 101 13.98 -7.56 6.71
C THR A 101 12.50 -7.92 6.81
N THR A 102 12.11 -9.12 6.35
CA THR A 102 10.74 -9.63 6.43
C THR A 102 10.23 -9.71 7.88
N LYS A 103 11.12 -9.98 8.84
CA LYS A 103 10.78 -10.12 10.26
C LYS A 103 10.77 -8.77 11.00
N TRP A 104 11.26 -7.70 10.39
CA TRP A 104 11.39 -6.40 11.05
C TRP A 104 10.05 -5.68 11.08
N LYS A 105 9.67 -5.20 12.27
CA LYS A 105 8.41 -4.49 12.50
C LYS A 105 8.59 -2.97 12.59
N GLU A 106 9.81 -2.52 12.82
CA GLU A 106 10.15 -1.10 12.97
C GLU A 106 10.35 -0.46 11.59
N ALA A 107 9.63 0.62 11.33
CA ALA A 107 9.77 1.40 10.10
C ALA A 107 11.15 2.07 10.02
N GLU A 108 11.63 2.64 11.12
CA GLU A 108 12.93 3.31 11.21
C GLU A 108 14.09 2.39 10.82
N LYS A 109 14.07 1.15 11.31
CA LYS A 109 15.09 0.15 10.99
C LYS A 109 15.10 -0.22 9.51
N LEU A 110 13.92 -0.28 8.87
CA LEU A 110 13.81 -0.54 7.43
C LEU A 110 14.28 0.66 6.60
N ALA A 111 13.90 1.87 7.02
CA ALA A 111 14.31 3.13 6.41
C ALA A 111 15.83 3.33 6.44
N ASP A 112 16.46 3.12 7.60
CA ASP A 112 17.91 3.21 7.75
C ASP A 112 18.62 2.16 6.89
N PHE A 113 18.10 0.93 6.84
CA PHE A 113 18.67 -0.12 5.99
C PHE A 113 18.60 0.19 4.50
N ILE A 114 17.51 0.80 4.01
CA ILE A 114 17.39 1.25 2.62
C ILE A 114 18.42 2.34 2.32
N THR A 115 18.55 3.32 3.21
CA THR A 115 19.51 4.43 3.11
C THR A 115 20.94 3.90 3.02
N ASP A 116 21.33 3.01 3.94
CA ASP A 116 22.67 2.42 3.97
C ASP A 116 22.96 1.57 2.73
N SER A 117 21.98 0.78 2.28
CA SER A 117 22.12 -0.08 1.10
C SER A 117 22.26 0.75 -0.18
N LEU A 118 21.47 1.82 -0.30
CA LEU A 118 21.53 2.75 -1.42
C LEU A 118 22.88 3.49 -1.45
N ARG A 119 23.33 4.00 -0.29
CA ARG A 119 24.65 4.62 -0.14
C ARG A 119 25.78 3.67 -0.55
N ALA A 120 25.77 2.44 -0.05
CA ALA A 120 26.77 1.44 -0.37
C ALA A 120 26.78 1.08 -1.87
N ARG A 121 25.60 1.02 -2.50
CA ARG A 121 25.47 0.79 -3.95
C ARG A 121 26.01 1.97 -4.77
N LEU A 122 25.73 3.21 -4.36
CA LEU A 122 26.27 4.42 -5.01
C LEU A 122 27.78 4.53 -4.87
N LEU A 123 28.32 4.24 -3.68
CA LEU A 123 29.78 4.21 -3.45
C LEU A 123 30.45 3.14 -4.32
N LYS A 124 29.89 1.93 -4.40
CA LYS A 124 30.39 0.89 -5.31
C LYS A 124 30.29 1.31 -6.77
N GLY A 125 29.17 1.91 -7.18
CA GLY A 125 29.00 2.44 -8.53
C GLY A 125 30.06 3.49 -8.89
N SER A 126 30.39 4.38 -7.95
CA SER A 126 31.46 5.38 -8.14
C SER A 126 32.86 4.77 -8.26
N ALA A 127 33.11 3.61 -7.64
CA ALA A 127 34.40 2.92 -7.72
C ALA A 127 34.69 2.36 -9.12
N PHE A 128 33.66 2.07 -9.93
CA PHE A 128 33.82 1.61 -11.32
C PHE A 128 34.08 2.75 -12.31
N ILE A 129 33.68 3.99 -12.00
CA ILE A 129 33.87 5.16 -12.89
C ILE A 129 35.35 5.63 -12.89
N ARG A 130 36.13 5.28 -11.87
CA ARG A 130 37.49 5.85 -11.67
C ARG A 130 38.62 5.18 -12.46
N ARG A 131 38.34 4.31 -13.44
CA ARG A 131 39.39 3.52 -14.14
C ARG A 131 39.54 3.77 -15.64
N GLU A 132 38.78 4.71 -16.24
CA GLU A 132 38.86 4.97 -17.69
C GLU A 132 39.69 6.21 -18.09
N THR A 133 40.32 6.92 -17.14
CA THR A 133 41.19 8.07 -17.47
C THR A 133 42.54 7.93 -16.81
N SER A 134 43.40 7.11 -17.40
CA SER A 134 44.85 7.15 -17.24
C SER A 134 45.45 6.62 -18.54
N GLU A 135 45.44 7.47 -19.57
CA GLU A 135 46.44 7.45 -20.65
C GLU A 135 47.65 8.27 -20.21
#